data_AF-A0A9D9CUH9-F1
#
_entry.id   AF-A0A9D9CUH9-F1
#
_cell.length_a   1.000
_cell.length_b   1.000
_cell.length_c   1.000
_cell.angle_alpha   90.00
_cell.angle_beta   90.00
_cell.angle_gamma   90.00
#
_symmetry.space_group_name_H-M   'P 1'
#
loop_
_entity.id
_entity.type
_entity.pdbx_description
1 polymer ?
#
loop_
_entity_poly.entity_id
_entity_poly.type
_entity_poly.pdbx_seq_one_letter_code
_entity_poly.pdbx_strand_id
1 'polypeptide(L)'
;MTLDNIKAVIFDVDGTLYTGGIAKHLILGDIWRCMWALRERQTRKAMKSRDYMTADNYYNTFFSTLSQKTGKEESVMRDWYFNRYMPLMVRQIGKYCKPRPQINEVLESLRQ
;
A
#
# COMPACT_ATOMS: atom_id res chain seq x y z
N MET A 1 25.92 19.62 5.99
CA MET A 1 24.48 19.89 6.18
C MET A 1 24.19 19.53 7.62
N THR A 2 23.99 20.51 8.51
CA THR A 2 23.60 20.24 9.90
C THR A 2 22.13 19.83 9.92
N LEU A 3 21.77 18.88 10.79
CA LEU A 3 20.39 18.36 10.88
C LEU A 3 19.40 19.43 11.39
N ASP A 4 19.91 20.54 11.93
CA ASP A 4 19.20 21.62 12.63
C ASP A 4 18.15 22.36 11.77
N ASN A 5 18.13 22.16 10.45
CA ASN A 5 17.16 22.78 9.52
C ASN A 5 16.09 21.81 8.98
N ILE A 6 16.04 20.57 9.47
CA ILE A 6 15.05 19.58 9.03
C ILE A 6 13.75 19.80 9.81
N LYS A 7 12.68 20.17 9.08
CA LYS A 7 11.34 20.40 9.67
C LYS A 7 10.45 19.16 9.71
N ALA A 8 10.76 18.15 8.89
CA ALA A 8 9.98 16.93 8.78
C ALA A 8 10.83 15.78 8.25
N VAL A 9 10.58 14.58 8.79
CA VAL A 9 11.11 13.32 8.28
C VAL A 9 9.91 12.46 7.87
N ILE A 10 9.87 12.04 6.61
CA ILE A 10 8.81 11.18 6.07
C ILE A 10 9.35 9.75 5.98
N PHE A 11 8.66 8.82 6.61
CA PHE A 11 8.96 7.40 6.53
C PHE A 11 8.08 6.74 5.47
N ASP A 12 8.71 6.01 4.56
CA ASP A 12 8.00 4.94 3.87
C ASP A 12 7.58 3.89 4.90
N VAL A 13 6.45 3.22 4.68
CA VAL A 13 5.94 2.23 5.64
C VAL A 13 6.49 0.84 5.31
N ASP A 14 6.38 0.44 4.05
CA ASP A 14 6.60 -0.94 3.59
C ASP A 14 8.11 -1.20 3.40
N GLY A 15 8.72 -2.09 4.19
CA GLY A 15 10.15 -2.40 4.12
C GLY A 15 11.06 -1.41 4.87
N THR A 16 10.52 -0.27 5.29
CA THR A 16 11.22 0.72 6.14
C THR A 16 10.84 0.56 7.60
N LEU A 17 9.56 0.74 7.98
CA LEU A 17 9.11 0.67 9.38
C LEU A 17 8.99 -0.76 9.93
N TYR A 18 8.81 -1.75 9.05
CA TYR A 18 8.74 -3.16 9.43
C TYR A 18 9.61 -4.04 8.55
N THR A 19 9.90 -5.23 9.07
CA THR A 19 10.62 -6.29 8.38
C THR A 19 9.64 -7.28 7.74
N GLY A 20 9.95 -7.72 6.53
CA GLY A 20 9.18 -8.73 5.80
C GLY A 20 8.44 -8.21 4.57
N GLY A 21 7.85 -9.14 3.81
CA GLY A 21 7.09 -8.84 2.60
C GLY A 21 5.63 -9.28 2.74
N ILE A 22 4.70 -8.32 2.69
CA ILE A 22 3.26 -8.56 2.86
C ILE A 22 2.62 -9.34 1.70
N ALA A 23 3.22 -9.30 0.51
CA ALA A 23 2.63 -9.87 -0.70
C ALA A 23 2.24 -11.36 -0.56
N LYS A 24 3.09 -12.19 0.08
CA LYS A 24 2.78 -13.61 0.29
C LYS A 24 1.59 -13.81 1.24
N HIS A 25 1.49 -12.97 2.26
CA HIS A 25 0.44 -13.03 3.27
C HIS A 25 -0.91 -12.54 2.73
N LEU A 26 -0.90 -11.59 1.79
CA LEU A 26 -2.08 -11.17 1.04
C LEU A 26 -2.60 -12.30 0.14
N ILE A 27 -1.72 -13.00 -0.57
CA ILE A 27 -2.10 -14.12 -1.44
C ILE A 27 -2.73 -15.25 -0.61
N LEU A 28 -2.09 -15.64 0.49
CA LEU A 28 -2.63 -16.67 1.39
C LEU A 28 -3.92 -16.23 2.09
N GLY A 29 -4.11 -14.94 2.32
CA GLY A 29 -5.29 -14.37 2.96
C GLY A 29 -6.55 -14.35 2.11
N ASP A 30 -6.43 -14.42 0.78
CA ASP A 30 -7.56 -14.53 -0.16
C ASP A 30 -7.12 -15.18 -1.47
N ILE A 31 -6.84 -16.49 -1.41
CA ILE A 31 -6.28 -17.24 -2.54
C ILE A 31 -7.17 -17.20 -3.79
N TRP A 32 -8.49 -17.13 -3.59
CA TRP A 32 -9.49 -17.07 -4.66
C TRP A 32 -9.41 -15.78 -5.49
N ARG A 33 -8.83 -14.71 -4.93
CA ARG A 33 -8.69 -13.39 -5.58
C ARG A 33 -7.23 -12.99 -5.77
N CYS A 34 -6.31 -13.95 -5.72
CA CYS A 34 -4.88 -13.70 -5.90
C CYS A 34 -4.58 -13.02 -7.26
N MET A 35 -5.32 -13.38 -8.31
CA MET A 35 -5.19 -12.74 -9.63
C MET A 35 -5.63 -11.27 -9.60
N TRP A 36 -6.66 -10.91 -8.82
CA TRP A 36 -7.08 -9.52 -8.68
C TRP A 36 -6.03 -8.70 -7.93
N ALA A 37 -5.44 -9.26 -6.87
CA ALA A 37 -4.31 -8.65 -6.17
C ALA A 37 -3.08 -8.47 -7.09
N LEU A 38 -2.80 -9.44 -7.97
CA LEU A 38 -1.74 -9.30 -8.96
C LEU A 38 -2.03 -8.18 -9.98
N ARG A 39 -3.26 -8.09 -10.49
CA ARG A 39 -3.67 -7.02 -11.42
C ARG A 39 -3.64 -5.66 -10.75
N GLU A 40 -4.07 -5.56 -9.51
CA GLU A 40 -3.92 -4.37 -8.69
C GLU A 40 -2.46 -3.92 -8.64
N ARG A 41 -1.54 -4.85 -8.35
CA ARG A 41 -0.12 -4.50 -8.21
C ARG A 41 0.47 -4.02 -9.52
N GLN A 42 0.06 -4.64 -10.61
CA GLN A 42 0.42 -4.20 -11.96
C GLN A 42 -0.15 -2.81 -12.28
N THR A 43 -1.39 -2.53 -11.88
CA THR A 43 -2.01 -1.20 -12.03
C THR A 43 -1.20 -0.14 -11.28
N ARG A 44 -0.90 -0.35 -9.99
CA ARG A 44 -0.10 0.62 -9.22
C ARG A 44 1.27 0.86 -9.84
N LYS A 45 1.94 -0.20 -10.30
CA LYS A 45 3.25 -0.09 -10.97
C LYS A 45 3.15 0.73 -12.27
N ALA A 46 2.11 0.53 -13.06
CA ALA A 46 1.90 1.27 -14.31
C ALA A 46 1.58 2.75 -14.08
N MET A 47 1.00 3.08 -12.93
CA MET A 47 0.68 4.44 -12.49
C MET A 47 1.86 5.16 -11.81
N LYS A 48 2.98 4.46 -11.56
CA LYS A 48 4.15 5.05 -10.90
C LYS A 48 4.70 6.22 -11.73
N SER A 49 5.22 7.22 -11.03
CA SER A 49 5.84 8.42 -11.63
C SER A 49 4.89 9.29 -12.45
N ARG A 50 3.59 9.24 -12.15
CA ARG A 50 2.58 10.14 -12.71
C ARG A 50 1.99 11.01 -11.61
N ASP A 51 1.80 12.29 -11.91
CA ASP A 51 1.06 13.21 -11.05
C ASP A 51 -0.43 13.16 -11.42
N TYR A 52 -1.27 12.94 -10.41
CA TYR A 52 -2.73 12.86 -10.55
C TYR A 52 -3.44 14.10 -10.01
N MET A 53 -2.71 15.05 -9.43
CA MET A 53 -3.19 16.28 -8.77
C MET A 53 -4.04 16.03 -7.51
N THR A 54 -5.03 15.14 -7.56
CA THR A 54 -5.95 14.84 -6.46
C THR A 54 -6.07 13.33 -6.22
N ALA A 55 -6.48 12.96 -5.00
CA ALA A 55 -6.76 11.58 -4.65
C ALA A 55 -7.90 10.99 -5.48
N ASP A 56 -8.93 11.77 -5.79
CA ASP A 56 -10.06 11.32 -6.61
C ASP A 56 -9.64 11.01 -8.04
N ASN A 57 -8.81 11.86 -8.65
CA ASN A 57 -8.25 11.62 -9.97
C ASN A 57 -7.37 10.36 -9.99
N TYR A 58 -6.59 10.16 -8.92
CA TYR A 58 -5.82 8.94 -8.74
C TYR A 58 -6.73 7.71 -8.68
N TYR A 59 -7.77 7.72 -7.82
CA TYR A 59 -8.66 6.59 -7.66
C TYR A 59 -9.50 6.32 -8.91
N ASN A 60 -9.99 7.34 -9.59
CA ASN A 60 -10.70 7.19 -10.86
C ASN A 60 -9.81 6.50 -11.90
N THR A 61 -8.57 6.97 -12.06
CA THR A 61 -7.62 6.33 -13.00
C THR A 61 -7.26 4.91 -12.57
N PHE A 62 -7.05 4.70 -11.28
CA PHE A 62 -6.70 3.40 -10.71
C PHE A 62 -7.79 2.36 -10.95
N PHE A 63 -9.04 2.69 -10.63
CA PHE A 63 -10.15 1.75 -10.80
C PHE A 63 -10.51 1.51 -12.26
N SER A 64 -10.41 2.53 -13.11
CA SER A 64 -10.60 2.36 -14.55
C SER A 64 -9.51 1.50 -15.20
N THR A 65 -8.26 1.64 -14.76
CA THR A 65 -7.17 0.77 -15.24
C THR A 65 -7.32 -0.66 -14.71
N LEU A 66 -7.74 -0.81 -13.46
CA LEU A 66 -7.91 -2.12 -12.83
C LEU A 66 -9.10 -2.90 -13.40
N SER A 67 -10.22 -2.23 -13.68
CA SER A 67 -11.40 -2.84 -14.32
C SER A 67 -11.03 -3.43 -15.69
N GLN A 68 -10.31 -2.68 -16.52
CA GLN A 68 -9.82 -3.14 -17.81
C GLN A 68 -8.89 -4.37 -17.69
N LYS A 69 -7.98 -4.39 -16.70
CA LYS A 69 -7.07 -5.53 -16.49
C LYS A 69 -7.74 -6.78 -15.94
N THR A 70 -8.88 -6.64 -15.27
CA THR A 70 -9.60 -7.74 -14.61
C THR A 70 -10.83 -8.21 -15.40
N GLY A 71 -11.31 -7.41 -16.35
CA GLY A 71 -12.58 -7.63 -17.04
C GLY A 71 -13.79 -7.51 -16.12
N LYS A 72 -13.67 -6.74 -15.04
CA LYS A 72 -14.72 -6.53 -14.03
C LYS A 72 -15.15 -5.07 -14.02
N GLU A 73 -16.40 -4.84 -13.68
CA GLU A 73 -16.94 -3.49 -13.48
C GLU A 73 -16.13 -2.70 -12.45
N GLU A 74 -16.00 -1.38 -12.68
CA GLU A 74 -15.29 -0.50 -11.75
C GLU A 74 -15.90 -0.51 -10.35
N SER A 75 -17.24 -0.57 -10.24
CA SER A 75 -17.95 -0.64 -8.96
C SER A 75 -17.57 -1.89 -8.16
N VAL A 76 -17.45 -3.03 -8.82
CA VAL A 76 -17.03 -4.30 -8.20
C VAL A 76 -15.58 -4.23 -7.74
N MET A 77 -14.70 -3.60 -8.53
CA MET A 77 -13.29 -3.42 -8.14
C MET A 77 -13.13 -2.43 -6.99
N ARG A 78 -13.93 -1.36 -6.95
CA ARG A 78 -13.98 -0.41 -5.83
C ARG A 78 -14.43 -1.08 -4.55
N ASP A 79 -15.55 -1.80 -4.58
CA ASP A 79 -16.06 -2.55 -3.44
C ASP A 79 -15.04 -3.56 -2.93
N TRP A 80 -14.50 -4.41 -3.83
CA TRP A 80 -13.47 -5.37 -3.46
C TRP A 80 -12.25 -4.70 -2.83
N TYR A 81 -11.78 -3.59 -3.40
CA TYR A 81 -10.59 -2.91 -2.91
C TYR A 81 -10.78 -2.36 -1.50
N PHE A 82 -11.85 -1.59 -1.26
CA PHE A 82 -12.07 -0.91 0.01
C PHE A 82 -12.64 -1.82 1.10
N ASN A 83 -13.54 -2.75 0.74
CA ASN A 83 -14.26 -3.56 1.73
C ASN A 83 -13.62 -4.92 1.99
N ARG A 84 -12.68 -5.36 1.14
CA ARG A 84 -12.04 -6.68 1.30
C ARG A 84 -10.52 -6.63 1.27
N TYR A 85 -9.94 -6.06 0.23
CA TYR A 85 -8.48 -6.08 0.05
C TYR A 85 -7.74 -5.19 1.05
N MET A 86 -8.15 -3.94 1.22
CA MET A 86 -7.53 -3.01 2.18
C MET A 86 -7.66 -3.50 3.64
N PRO A 87 -8.83 -3.95 4.13
CA PRO A 87 -8.96 -4.53 5.46
C PRO A 87 -8.12 -5.79 5.64
N LEU A 88 -8.06 -6.65 4.61
CA LEU A 88 -7.18 -7.82 4.62
C LEU A 88 -5.72 -7.37 4.77
N MET A 89 -5.27 -6.38 4.00
CA MET A 89 -3.91 -5.87 4.06
C MET A 89 -3.56 -5.38 5.46
N VAL A 90 -4.39 -4.52 6.07
CA VAL A 90 -4.18 -4.03 7.44
C VAL A 90 -4.05 -5.20 8.43
N ARG A 91 -4.94 -6.19 8.35
CA ARG A 91 -4.88 -7.38 9.21
C ARG A 91 -3.60 -8.20 8.99
N GLN A 92 -3.15 -8.36 7.75
CA GLN A 92 -1.93 -9.10 7.43
C GLN A 92 -0.67 -8.34 7.91
N ILE A 93 -0.63 -7.00 7.78
CA ILE A 93 0.44 -6.15 8.35
C ILE A 93 0.52 -6.40 9.86
N GLY A 94 -0.59 -6.22 10.57
CA GLY A 94 -0.60 -6.35 12.04
C GLY A 94 -0.23 -7.75 12.54
N LYS A 95 -0.51 -8.80 11.75
CA LYS A 95 -0.22 -10.19 12.14
C LYS A 95 1.21 -10.62 11.81
N TYR A 96 1.77 -10.18 10.68
CA TYR A 96 2.99 -10.77 10.13
C TYR A 96 4.15 -9.78 9.94
N CYS A 97 3.87 -8.48 9.85
CA CYS A 97 4.91 -7.47 9.70
C CYS A 97 5.37 -7.00 11.08
N LYS A 98 6.57 -7.44 11.50
CA LYS A 98 7.17 -7.02 12.77
C LYS A 98 7.87 -5.67 12.59
N PRO A 99 7.71 -4.71 13.52
CA PRO A 99 8.48 -3.48 13.52
C PRO A 99 9.98 -3.76 13.35
N ARG A 100 10.69 -2.93 12.58
CA ARG A 100 12.14 -3.06 12.43
C ARG A 100 12.80 -2.83 13.79
N PRO A 101 13.85 -3.60 14.16
CA PRO A 101 14.60 -3.33 15.38
C PRO A 101 15.00 -1.86 15.45
N GLN A 102 14.91 -1.26 16.64
CA GLN A 102 15.26 0.15 16.92
C GLN A 102 14.34 1.19 16.26
N ILE A 103 13.29 0.81 15.51
CA ILE A 103 12.44 1.82 14.87
C ILE A 103 11.77 2.74 15.89
N ASN A 104 11.39 2.21 17.06
CA ASN A 104 10.81 3.02 18.13
C ASN A 104 11.83 4.03 18.69
N GLU A 105 13.09 3.64 18.86
CA GLU A 105 14.16 4.55 19.32
C GLU A 105 14.39 5.68 18.30
N VAL A 106 14.39 5.35 17.01
CA VAL A 106 14.49 6.34 15.93
C VAL A 106 13.31 7.31 15.97
N LEU A 107 12.08 6.82 16.07
CA LEU A 107 10.88 7.66 16.11
C LEU A 107 10.86 8.58 17.34
N GLU A 108 11.27 8.08 18.50
CA GLU A 108 11.38 8.90 19.72
C GLU A 108 12.49 9.94 19.62
N SER A 109 13.63 9.62 19.00
CA SER A 109 14.72 10.60 18.79
C SER A 109 14.32 11.78 17.89
N LEU A 110 13.36 11.57 17.00
CA LEU A 110 12.87 12.56 16.02
C LEU A 110 11.64 13.35 16.51
N ARG A 111 11.13 13.04 17.71
CA ARG A 111 9.96 13.70 18.31
C ARG A 111 10.27 15.01 19.04
N GLN A 112 11.53 15.45 19.02
CA GLN A 112 12.01 16.71 19.60
C GLN A 112 11.48 17.92 18.82
#